data_AF-A0A847JIZ4-F1
#
_entry.id   AF-A0A847JIZ4-F1
#
_cell.length_a   1.000
_cell.length_b   1.000
_cell.length_c   1.000
_cell.angle_alpha   90.00
_cell.angle_beta   90.00
_cell.angle_gamma   90.00
#
_symmetry.space_group_name_H-M   'P 1'
#
loop_
_entity.id
_entity.type
_entity.pdbx_description
1 polymer ?
#
loop_
_entity_poly.entity_id
_entity_poly.type
_entity_poly.pdbx_seq_one_letter_code
_entity_poly.pdbx_strand_id
1 'polypeptide(L)'
;MKKKIVLAYSGGLDTTVIVPWLKEHYDCEVIAVCGDVGQEADFDGIGARALASGASKFIKLDQKEEFVKEYLWALVKAGTPYEKKYLLGTSAARPLLAKGLTETALAEGADAIAHGCTGKGNDQVRFELGVKAFAPEMEVIAPWRIWDIQSREEEIAYLEA
;
A
#
# COMPACT_ATOMS: atom_id res chain seq x y z
N MET A 1 16.41 14.34 12.24
CA MET A 1 15.67 13.07 12.36
C MET A 1 15.80 12.35 11.04
N LYS A 2 15.82 11.01 11.01
CA LYS A 2 15.73 10.27 9.74
C LYS A 2 14.36 10.53 9.11
N LYS A 3 14.31 10.54 7.77
CA LYS A 3 13.04 10.59 7.05
C LYS A 3 12.18 9.38 7.44
N LYS A 4 10.86 9.54 7.47
CA LYS A 4 9.92 8.46 7.75
C LYS A 4 9.02 8.24 6.55
N ILE A 5 8.92 6.99 6.12
CA ILE A 5 8.13 6.57 4.95
C ILE A 5 7.11 5.53 5.41
N VAL A 6 5.84 5.76 5.06
CA VAL A 6 4.77 4.79 5.26
C VAL A 6 4.56 3.98 3.98
N LEU A 7 4.75 2.67 4.06
CA LEU A 7 4.60 1.74 2.94
C LEU A 7 3.24 1.02 2.99
N ALA A 8 2.47 1.11 1.90
CA ALA A 8 1.36 0.20 1.67
C ALA A 8 1.90 -1.23 1.46
N TYR A 9 1.73 -2.08 2.47
CA TYR A 9 2.40 -3.37 2.58
C TYR A 9 1.38 -4.51 2.53
N SER A 10 1.43 -5.34 1.49
CA SER A 10 0.51 -6.48 1.32
C SER A 10 1.07 -7.78 1.91
N GLY A 11 2.36 -7.82 2.22
CA GLY A 11 3.08 -9.04 2.60
C GLY A 11 3.52 -9.91 1.43
N GLY A 12 3.21 -9.52 0.18
CA GLY A 12 3.79 -10.13 -1.01
C GLY A 12 5.28 -9.80 -1.16
N LEU A 13 5.98 -10.61 -1.95
CA LEU A 13 7.42 -10.48 -2.22
C LEU A 13 7.80 -9.05 -2.58
N ASP A 14 7.11 -8.43 -3.55
CA ASP A 14 7.39 -7.09 -4.03
C ASP A 14 7.42 -6.07 -2.88
N THR A 15 6.39 -6.07 -2.02
CA THR A 15 6.33 -5.15 -0.87
C THR A 15 7.35 -5.49 0.22
N THR A 16 7.78 -6.75 0.32
CA THR A 16 8.86 -7.18 1.21
C THR A 16 10.22 -6.68 0.73
N VAL A 17 10.49 -6.69 -0.59
CA VAL A 17 11.71 -6.13 -1.21
C VAL A 17 11.77 -4.60 -1.07
N ILE A 18 10.62 -3.94 -1.17
CA ILE A 18 10.55 -2.47 -1.07
C ILE A 18 11.05 -1.96 0.29
N VAL A 19 10.89 -2.72 1.38
CA VAL A 19 11.32 -2.30 2.72
C VAL A 19 12.84 -2.03 2.80
N PRO A 20 13.73 -3.01 2.53
CA PRO A 20 15.17 -2.75 2.50
C PRO A 20 15.55 -1.75 1.40
N TRP A 21 14.89 -1.81 0.24
CA TRP A 21 15.17 -0.88 -0.86
C TRP A 21 14.96 0.59 -0.49
N LEU A 22 13.85 0.92 0.19
CA LEU A 22 13.60 2.28 0.68
C LEU A 22 14.66 2.73 1.69
N LYS A 23 15.11 1.83 2.56
CA LYS A 23 16.11 2.15 3.58
C LYS A 23 17.47 2.44 2.95
N GLU A 24 17.88 1.65 1.96
CA GLU A 24 19.13 1.82 1.23
C GLU A 24 19.17 3.11 0.41
N HIS A 25 18.06 3.46 -0.24
CA HIS A 25 18.03 4.57 -1.19
C HIS A 25 17.65 5.92 -0.56
N TYR A 26 16.98 5.92 0.60
CA TYR A 26 16.45 7.15 1.22
C TYR A 26 16.95 7.41 2.65
N ASP A 27 17.79 6.53 3.22
CA ASP A 27 18.23 6.58 4.64
C ASP A 27 17.06 6.88 5.60
N CYS A 28 16.02 6.05 5.52
CA CYS A 28 14.73 6.30 6.16
C CYS A 28 14.35 5.24 7.21
N GLU A 29 13.37 5.61 8.03
CA GLU A 29 12.53 4.68 8.77
C GLU A 29 11.33 4.26 7.89
N VAL A 30 11.01 2.96 7.87
CA VAL A 30 9.87 2.43 7.12
C VAL A 30 8.82 1.88 8.08
N ILE A 31 7.60 2.40 7.99
CA ILE A 31 6.41 1.86 8.68
C ILE A 31 5.54 1.11 7.66
N ALA A 32 5.32 -0.17 7.88
CA ALA A 32 4.48 -1.00 7.01
C ALA A 32 3.01 -0.95 7.45
N VAL A 33 2.10 -0.65 6.52
CA VAL A 33 0.66 -0.54 6.78
C VAL A 33 -0.12 -1.50 5.88
N CYS A 34 -0.96 -2.33 6.48
CA CYS A 34 -1.83 -3.26 5.78
C CYS A 34 -3.29 -3.05 6.18
N GLY A 35 -4.15 -2.76 5.21
CA GLY A 35 -5.60 -2.65 5.43
C GLY A 35 -6.32 -3.98 5.27
N ASP A 36 -7.12 -4.36 6.25
CA ASP A 36 -8.03 -5.51 6.24
C ASP A 36 -9.40 -5.06 5.75
N VAL A 37 -9.69 -5.38 4.50
CA VAL A 37 -10.98 -5.15 3.82
C VAL A 37 -11.74 -6.46 3.62
N GLY A 38 -11.40 -7.50 4.39
CA GLY A 38 -12.06 -8.81 4.35
C GLY A 38 -11.36 -9.85 3.45
N GLN A 39 -10.13 -9.58 3.02
CA GLN A 39 -9.32 -10.59 2.34
C GLN A 39 -8.89 -11.70 3.31
N GLU A 40 -8.80 -12.93 2.81
CA GLU A 40 -8.20 -14.03 3.54
C GLU A 40 -6.67 -13.85 3.59
N ALA A 41 -6.13 -13.59 4.77
CA ALA A 41 -4.71 -13.30 4.96
C ALA A 41 -4.22 -13.69 6.37
N ASP A 42 -3.00 -14.20 6.45
CA ASP A 42 -2.27 -14.36 7.71
C ASP A 42 -1.62 -13.03 8.10
N PHE A 43 -2.38 -12.18 8.80
CA PHE A 43 -1.90 -10.85 9.18
C PHE A 43 -0.71 -10.89 10.16
N ASP A 44 -0.63 -11.92 11.00
CA ASP A 44 0.49 -12.09 11.94
C ASP A 44 1.76 -12.44 11.17
N GLY A 45 1.68 -13.37 10.20
CA GLY A 45 2.79 -13.69 9.30
C GLY A 45 3.21 -12.52 8.41
N ILE A 46 2.25 -11.72 7.91
CA ILE A 46 2.52 -10.48 7.17
C ILE A 46 3.30 -9.50 8.05
N GLY A 47 2.85 -9.28 9.28
CA GLY A 47 3.52 -8.38 10.23
C GLY A 47 4.93 -8.85 10.59
N ALA A 48 5.10 -10.15 10.87
CA ALA A 48 6.41 -10.73 11.13
C ALA A 48 7.37 -10.54 9.95
N ARG A 49 6.89 -10.70 8.71
CA ARG A 49 7.70 -10.48 7.49
C ARG A 49 8.06 -9.01 7.29
N ALA A 50 7.16 -8.08 7.59
CA ALA A 50 7.45 -6.65 7.51
C ALA A 50 8.59 -6.25 8.47
N LEU A 51 8.53 -6.74 9.71
CA LEU A 51 9.57 -6.47 10.71
C LEU A 51 10.89 -7.15 10.34
N ALA A 52 10.84 -8.41 9.88
CA ALA A 52 12.03 -9.16 9.47
C ALA A 52 12.75 -8.53 8.26
N SER A 53 12.01 -7.93 7.34
CA SER A 53 12.58 -7.17 6.20
C SER A 53 13.09 -5.78 6.59
N GLY A 54 12.92 -5.36 7.84
CA GLY A 54 13.54 -4.18 8.41
C GLY A 54 12.62 -2.97 8.59
N ALA A 55 11.30 -3.14 8.50
CA ALA A 55 10.35 -2.10 8.91
C ALA A 55 10.45 -1.89 10.42
N SER A 56 10.34 -0.64 10.88
CA SER A 56 10.38 -0.31 12.30
C SER A 56 9.08 -0.66 13.01
N LYS A 57 7.97 -0.65 12.27
CA LYS A 57 6.62 -0.85 12.78
C LYS A 57 5.73 -1.49 11.70
N PHE A 58 4.85 -2.36 12.13
CA PHE A 58 3.75 -2.88 11.30
C PHE A 58 2.41 -2.45 11.90
N ILE A 59 1.50 -1.96 11.06
CA ILE A 59 0.17 -1.51 11.45
C ILE A 59 -0.86 -2.24 10.58
N LYS A 60 -1.73 -3.00 11.23
CA LYS A 60 -2.95 -3.53 10.62
C LYS A 60 -4.10 -2.56 10.85
N LEU A 61 -4.78 -2.14 9.78
CA LEU A 61 -6.00 -1.34 9.87
C LEU A 61 -7.21 -2.25 9.63
N ASP A 62 -8.13 -2.37 10.60
CA ASP A 62 -9.41 -3.04 10.34
C ASP A 62 -10.37 -2.08 9.64
N GLN A 63 -10.63 -2.32 8.37
CA GLN A 63 -11.43 -1.44 7.50
C GLN A 63 -12.66 -2.15 6.94
N LYS A 64 -13.01 -3.35 7.44
CA LYS A 64 -14.12 -4.17 6.91
C LYS A 64 -15.46 -3.44 7.00
N GLU A 65 -15.77 -2.88 8.17
CA GLU A 65 -17.04 -2.22 8.40
C GLU A 65 -17.19 -0.94 7.58
N GLU A 66 -16.15 -0.10 7.54
CA GLU A 66 -16.12 1.11 6.71
C GLU A 66 -16.22 0.76 5.23
N PHE A 67 -15.55 -0.32 4.78
CA PHE A 67 -15.61 -0.77 3.40
C PHE A 67 -17.04 -1.11 2.99
N VAL A 68 -17.77 -1.86 3.82
CA VAL A 68 -19.17 -2.22 3.56
C VAL A 68 -20.06 -0.97 3.53
N LYS A 69 -20.01 -0.15 4.59
CA LYS A 69 -20.95 0.96 4.79
C LYS A 69 -20.75 2.11 3.79
N GLU A 70 -19.50 2.51 3.57
CA GLU A 70 -19.19 3.73 2.83
C GLU A 70 -18.89 3.48 1.35
N TYR A 71 -18.33 2.31 1.00
CA TYR A 71 -17.88 2.02 -0.36
C TYR A 71 -18.79 1.03 -1.08
N LEU A 72 -19.02 -0.15 -0.52
CA LEU A 72 -19.85 -1.18 -1.18
C LEU A 72 -21.32 -0.75 -1.27
N TRP A 73 -21.87 -0.13 -0.23
CA TRP A 73 -23.23 0.42 -0.28
C TRP A 73 -23.39 1.59 -1.26
N ALA A 74 -22.35 2.39 -1.49
CA ALA A 74 -22.37 3.38 -2.56
C ALA A 74 -22.47 2.72 -3.94
N LEU A 75 -21.70 1.65 -4.18
CA LEU A 75 -21.76 0.90 -5.45
C LEU A 75 -23.11 0.21 -5.67
N VAL A 76 -23.69 -0.40 -4.63
CA VAL A 76 -25.01 -1.02 -4.72
C VAL A 76 -26.08 -0.01 -5.08
N LYS A 77 -26.06 1.18 -4.46
CA LYS A 77 -26.98 2.29 -4.81
C LYS A 77 -26.80 2.79 -6.24
N ALA A 78 -25.55 2.82 -6.74
CA ALA A 78 -25.27 3.25 -8.12
C ALA A 78 -25.82 2.24 -9.15
N GLY A 79 -25.83 0.94 -8.83
CA GLY A 79 -26.52 -0.08 -9.62
C GLY A 79 -25.92 -0.37 -11.00
N THR A 80 -24.76 0.19 -11.34
CA THR A 80 -24.15 0.05 -12.68
C THR A 80 -22.78 -0.62 -12.63
N PRO A 81 -22.61 -1.80 -13.27
CA PRO A 81 -21.30 -2.41 -13.43
C PRO A 81 -20.46 -1.67 -14.47
N TYR A 82 -19.14 -1.64 -14.25
CA TYR A 82 -18.18 -1.16 -15.23
C TYR A 82 -18.20 -2.03 -16.48
N GLU A 83 -18.30 -1.40 -17.65
CA GLU A 83 -18.46 -2.06 -18.96
C GLU A 83 -19.54 -3.15 -18.96
N LYS A 84 -20.61 -2.93 -18.18
CA LYS A 84 -21.77 -3.82 -18.04
C LYS A 84 -21.44 -5.21 -17.45
N LYS A 85 -20.23 -5.43 -16.91
CA LYS A 85 -19.79 -6.74 -16.40
C LYS A 85 -19.11 -6.70 -15.04
N TYR A 86 -18.20 -5.75 -14.82
CA TYR A 86 -17.34 -5.75 -13.63
C TYR A 86 -17.97 -4.95 -12.48
N LEU A 87 -18.08 -5.58 -11.31
CA LEU A 87 -18.72 -5.00 -10.11
C LEU A 87 -17.79 -4.12 -9.27
N LEU A 88 -16.65 -3.69 -9.81
CA LEU A 88 -15.78 -2.67 -9.19
C LEU A 88 -15.16 -3.04 -7.83
N GLY A 89 -15.12 -4.32 -7.44
CA GLY A 89 -14.64 -4.74 -6.11
C GLY A 89 -13.23 -4.24 -5.76
N THR A 90 -12.25 -4.42 -6.66
CA THR A 90 -10.86 -3.93 -6.44
C THR A 90 -10.81 -2.42 -6.40
N SER A 91 -11.48 -1.74 -7.35
CA SER A 91 -11.51 -0.28 -7.41
C SER A 91 -12.20 0.36 -6.22
N ALA A 92 -13.17 -0.31 -5.59
CA ALA A 92 -13.86 0.18 -4.41
C ALA A 92 -12.95 0.21 -3.18
N ALA A 93 -12.08 -0.79 -3.04
CA ALA A 93 -11.19 -0.90 -1.88
C ALA A 93 -10.04 0.11 -1.92
N ARG A 94 -9.52 0.47 -3.11
CA ARG A 94 -8.30 1.29 -3.21
C ARG A 94 -8.42 2.69 -2.59
N PRO A 95 -9.52 3.45 -2.77
CA PRO A 95 -9.66 4.73 -2.10
C PRO A 95 -9.70 4.62 -0.56
N LEU A 96 -10.32 3.57 -0.01
CA LEU A 96 -10.33 3.31 1.44
C LEU A 96 -8.94 2.96 1.98
N LEU A 97 -8.22 2.10 1.26
CA LEU A 97 -6.84 1.76 1.62
C LEU A 97 -5.93 2.99 1.55
N ALA A 98 -6.08 3.81 0.50
CA ALA A 98 -5.32 5.06 0.36
C ALA A 98 -5.66 6.08 1.47
N LYS A 99 -6.93 6.18 1.88
CA LYS A 99 -7.37 6.97 3.03
C LYS A 99 -6.67 6.54 4.31
N GLY A 100 -6.78 5.27 4.67
CA GLY A 100 -6.16 4.74 5.90
C GLY A 100 -4.63 4.86 5.89
N LEU A 101 -4.00 4.64 4.73
CA LEU A 101 -2.56 4.84 4.54
C LEU A 101 -2.16 6.30 4.78
N THR A 102 -2.92 7.25 4.23
CA THR A 102 -2.65 8.69 4.35
C THR A 102 -2.88 9.19 5.77
N GLU A 103 -3.99 8.80 6.40
CA GLU A 103 -4.28 9.11 7.80
C GLU A 103 -3.17 8.58 8.73
N THR A 104 -2.66 7.37 8.45
CA THR A 104 -1.53 6.79 9.20
C THR A 104 -0.24 7.58 8.97
N ALA A 105 0.06 7.96 7.72
CA ALA A 105 1.25 8.78 7.41
C ALA A 105 1.23 10.13 8.12
N LEU A 106 0.08 10.81 8.14
CA LEU A 106 -0.07 12.08 8.86
C LEU A 106 0.07 11.90 10.37
N ALA A 107 -0.55 10.85 10.94
CA ALA A 107 -0.49 10.56 12.38
C ALA A 107 0.93 10.19 12.85
N GLU A 108 1.69 9.48 12.01
CA GLU A 108 3.08 9.09 12.30
C GLU A 108 4.08 10.21 11.99
N GLY A 109 3.65 11.32 11.39
CA GLY A 109 4.52 12.42 10.95
C GLY A 109 5.49 11.98 9.86
N ALA A 110 5.01 11.18 8.89
CA ALA A 110 5.80 10.69 7.78
C ALA A 110 5.99 11.76 6.70
N ASP A 111 7.16 11.71 6.05
CA ASP A 111 7.55 12.63 4.98
C ASP A 111 7.03 12.17 3.61
N ALA A 112 6.84 10.86 3.43
CA ALA A 112 6.36 10.28 2.19
C ALA A 112 5.56 8.99 2.40
N ILE A 113 4.80 8.62 1.38
CA ILE A 113 4.10 7.34 1.26
C ILE A 113 4.73 6.54 0.12
N ALA A 114 4.87 5.23 0.30
CA ALA A 114 5.29 4.30 -0.74
C ALA A 114 4.23 3.25 -1.04
N HIS A 115 4.19 2.74 -2.28
CA HIS A 115 3.32 1.62 -2.65
C HIS A 115 3.99 0.63 -3.62
N GLY A 116 3.55 -0.64 -3.56
CA GLY A 116 4.03 -1.71 -4.45
C GLY A 116 3.25 -1.89 -5.75
N CYS A 117 2.41 -0.94 -6.19
CA CYS A 117 1.70 -1.07 -7.47
C CYS A 117 2.67 -1.02 -8.66
N THR A 118 2.47 -1.91 -9.65
CA THR A 118 3.26 -1.91 -10.88
C THR A 118 2.97 -0.69 -11.75
N GLY A 119 3.95 -0.27 -12.56
CA GLY A 119 3.82 0.89 -13.46
C GLY A 119 2.84 0.71 -14.65
N LYS A 120 2.27 -0.49 -14.84
CA LYS A 120 1.36 -0.81 -15.94
C LYS A 120 -0.11 -0.98 -15.51
N GLY A 121 -0.37 -1.04 -14.20
CA GLY A 121 -1.69 -1.33 -13.65
C GLY A 121 -2.52 -0.08 -13.33
N ASN A 122 -3.83 -0.27 -13.14
CA ASN A 122 -4.76 0.78 -12.71
C ASN A 122 -4.59 1.17 -11.23
N ASP A 123 -4.05 0.28 -10.39
CA ASP A 123 -3.98 0.49 -8.95
C ASP A 123 -3.05 1.63 -8.55
N GLN A 124 -1.97 1.90 -9.30
CA GLN A 124 -1.11 3.06 -9.07
C GLN A 124 -1.91 4.37 -9.13
N VAL A 125 -2.79 4.50 -10.14
CA VAL A 125 -3.63 5.69 -10.33
C VAL A 125 -4.62 5.82 -9.18
N ARG A 126 -5.23 4.70 -8.76
CA ARG A 126 -6.22 4.68 -7.69
C ARG A 126 -5.61 5.07 -6.34
N PHE A 127 -4.43 4.53 -6.01
CA PHE A 127 -3.72 4.87 -4.77
C PHE A 127 -3.25 6.32 -4.79
N GLU A 128 -2.59 6.76 -5.86
CA GLU A 128 -2.02 8.11 -5.94
C GLU A 128 -3.09 9.20 -5.94
N LEU A 129 -4.21 9.00 -6.64
CA LEU A 129 -5.34 9.93 -6.57
C LEU A 129 -5.97 9.94 -5.17
N GLY A 130 -6.04 8.79 -4.50
CA GLY A 130 -6.49 8.69 -3.12
C GLY A 130 -5.58 9.49 -2.19
N VAL A 131 -4.26 9.26 -2.24
CA VAL A 131 -3.28 10.00 -1.44
C VAL A 131 -3.39 11.50 -1.71
N LYS A 132 -3.44 11.92 -2.97
CA LYS A 132 -3.58 13.35 -3.33
C LYS A 132 -4.88 13.98 -2.83
N ALA A 133 -5.96 13.20 -2.74
CA ALA A 133 -7.24 13.68 -2.21
C ALA A 133 -7.19 13.94 -0.69
N PHE A 134 -6.42 13.14 0.06
CA PHE A 134 -6.35 13.24 1.52
C PHE A 134 -5.12 14.01 2.04
N ALA A 135 -4.02 14.02 1.29
CA ALA A 135 -2.79 14.76 1.58
C ALA A 135 -2.11 15.17 0.27
N PRO A 136 -2.54 16.28 -0.36
CA PRO A 136 -2.05 16.70 -1.68
C PRO A 136 -0.55 16.99 -1.73
N GLU A 137 0.04 17.40 -0.61
CA GLU A 137 1.46 17.72 -0.46
C GLU A 137 2.32 16.48 -0.12
N MET A 138 1.71 15.32 0.10
CA MET A 138 2.43 14.10 0.46
C MET A 138 3.22 13.57 -0.74
N GLU A 139 4.53 13.40 -0.55
CA GLU A 139 5.38 12.76 -1.55
C GLU A 139 4.97 11.28 -1.72
N VAL A 140 4.86 10.81 -2.96
CA VAL A 140 4.55 9.41 -3.27
C VAL A 140 5.71 8.74 -3.99
N ILE A 141 6.21 7.66 -3.42
CA ILE A 141 7.30 6.84 -3.94
C ILE A 141 6.72 5.54 -4.51
N ALA A 142 7.02 5.26 -5.78
CA ALA A 142 6.58 4.05 -6.46
C ALA A 142 7.81 3.29 -7.01
N PRO A 143 8.41 2.39 -6.22
CA PRO A 143 9.66 1.70 -6.58
C PRO A 143 9.60 1.01 -7.96
N TRP A 144 8.49 0.35 -8.29
CA TRP A 144 8.25 -0.26 -9.61
C TRP A 144 8.42 0.66 -10.84
N ARG A 145 8.47 1.98 -10.65
CA ARG A 145 8.70 2.95 -11.74
C ARG A 145 10.11 3.53 -11.77
N ILE A 146 10.91 3.31 -10.74
CA ILE A 146 12.19 3.99 -10.53
C ILE A 146 13.35 3.04 -10.20
N TRP A 147 13.08 1.82 -9.75
CA TRP A 147 14.12 0.82 -9.48
C TRP A 147 14.54 0.07 -10.74
N ASP A 148 15.64 -0.66 -10.65
CA ASP A 148 16.17 -1.48 -11.75
C ASP A 148 15.79 -2.97 -11.64
N ILE A 149 14.95 -3.35 -10.66
CA ILE A 149 14.49 -4.73 -10.45
C ILE A 149 13.38 -5.06 -11.45
N GLN A 150 13.59 -6.07 -12.29
CA GLN A 150 12.72 -6.42 -13.42
C GLN A 150 12.09 -7.81 -13.32
N SER A 151 12.55 -8.66 -12.40
CA SER A 151 12.08 -10.04 -12.28
C SER A 151 11.91 -10.49 -10.83
N ARG A 152 11.13 -11.55 -10.65
CA ARG A 152 10.93 -12.19 -9.35
C ARG A 152 12.23 -12.80 -8.81
N GLU A 153 13.06 -13.31 -9.72
CA GLU A 153 14.37 -13.86 -9.40
C GLU A 153 15.31 -12.78 -8.86
N GLU A 154 15.29 -11.58 -9.45
CA GLU A 154 16.05 -10.42 -8.95
C GLU A 154 15.53 -9.93 -7.59
N GLU A 155 14.21 -9.92 -7.38
CA GLU A 155 13.63 -9.61 -6.06
C GLU A 155 14.11 -10.58 -4.96
N ILE A 156 14.19 -11.87 -5.28
CA ILE A 156 14.70 -12.89 -4.36
C ILE A 156 16.19 -12.68 -4.10
N ALA A 157 16.99 -12.51 -5.16
CA ALA A 157 18.42 -12.26 -5.05
C ALA A 157 18.72 -11.00 -4.22
N TYR A 158 17.88 -9.97 -4.33
CA TYR A 158 18.01 -8.74 -3.55
C TYR A 158 17.78 -8.96 -2.05
N LEU A 159 16.90 -9.88 -1.66
CA LEU A 159 16.67 -10.24 -0.25
C LEU A 159 17.72 -11.19 0.33
N GLU A 160 18.48 -11.89 -0.52
CA GLU A 160 19.53 -12.83 -0.12
C GLU A 160 20.92 -12.17 -0.01
N ALA A 161 21.10 -10.99 -0.59
CA ALA A 161 22.34 -10.21 -0.58
C ALA A 161 22.62 -9.55 0.79
#